data_AF-A0A915LRN2-F1
#
_entry.id   AF-A0A915LRN2-F1
#
_cell.length_a   1.000
_cell.length_b   1.000
_cell.length_c   1.000
_cell.angle_alpha   90.00
_cell.angle_beta   90.00
_cell.angle_gamma   90.00
#
_symmetry.space_group_name_H-M   'P 1'
#
loop_
_entity.id
_entity.type
_entity.pdbx_description
1 polymer ?
#
loop_
_entity_poly.entity_id
_entity_poly.type
_entity_poly.pdbx_seq_one_letter_code
_entity_poly.pdbx_strand_id
1 'polypeptide(L)'
;VMNEEWSDAVLFSPLQAEQAMMDQFADTLAVRVFLKMANLPYRLEQRQNAYFMSPTGEVPFLRVKNSLTAEFSPIVDFVGKKGIKLSDSLTASEQSDIQAYCALIEETLRNAEKYISWLDEECYDKVTSG
;
A
#
# COMPACT_ATOMS: atom_id res chain seq x y z
N VAL A 1 23.29 -10.61 -6.20
CA VAL A 1 23.04 -11.36 -4.95
C VAL A 1 21.57 -11.16 -4.63
N MET A 2 20.73 -12.18 -4.77
CA MET A 2 19.36 -12.07 -4.26
C MET A 2 19.46 -11.88 -2.76
N ASN A 3 18.97 -10.74 -2.29
CA ASN A 3 19.21 -10.25 -0.95
C ASN A 3 18.46 -11.18 0.03
N GLU A 4 19.16 -12.04 0.78
CA GLU A 4 18.58 -13.04 1.70
C GLU A 4 17.49 -12.45 2.60
N GLU A 5 17.59 -11.15 2.88
CA GLU A 5 16.62 -10.37 3.65
C GLU A 5 15.19 -10.40 3.11
N TRP A 6 14.99 -10.52 1.80
CA TRP A 6 13.68 -10.47 1.16
C TRP A 6 13.09 -11.86 0.92
N SER A 7 13.84 -12.92 1.20
CA SER A 7 13.41 -14.30 0.94
C SER A 7 12.17 -14.71 1.75
N ASP A 8 11.98 -14.13 2.93
CA ASP A 8 10.84 -14.37 3.82
C ASP A 8 9.82 -13.21 3.86
N ALA A 9 9.95 -12.25 2.94
CA ALA A 9 9.09 -11.07 2.90
C ALA A 9 7.64 -11.46 2.59
N VAL A 10 6.71 -10.93 3.38
CA VAL A 10 5.27 -11.17 3.24
C VAL A 10 4.52 -9.86 3.23
N LEU A 11 3.72 -9.65 2.18
CA LEU A 11 2.75 -8.58 2.12
C LEU A 11 1.40 -9.13 2.61
N PHE A 12 0.90 -8.57 3.70
CA PHE A 12 -0.40 -8.93 4.25
C PHE A 12 -1.47 -7.97 3.73
N SER A 13 -2.63 -8.53 3.37
CA SER A 13 -3.82 -7.76 3.00
C SER A 13 -5.08 -8.44 3.53
N PRO A 14 -6.23 -7.74 3.61
CA PRO A 14 -7.52 -8.39 3.78
C PRO A 14 -7.85 -9.31 2.60
N LEU A 15 -8.91 -10.10 2.74
CA LEU A 15 -9.48 -10.86 1.61
C LEU A 15 -10.01 -9.88 0.56
N GLN A 16 -9.29 -9.72 -0.54
CA GLN A 16 -9.55 -8.63 -1.50
C GLN A 16 -10.92 -8.71 -2.18
N ALA A 17 -11.47 -9.93 -2.36
CA ALA A 17 -12.76 -10.12 -3.00
C ALA A 17 -13.96 -10.00 -2.03
N GLU A 18 -13.72 -10.08 -0.72
CA GLU A 18 -14.79 -10.26 0.27
C GLU A 18 -14.79 -9.17 1.36
N GLN A 19 -13.64 -8.55 1.63
CA GLN A 19 -13.45 -7.67 2.79
C GLN A 19 -12.75 -6.35 2.46
N ALA A 20 -12.07 -6.26 1.31
CA ALA A 20 -11.36 -5.04 0.94
C ALA A 20 -12.33 -4.03 0.34
N MET A 21 -12.30 -2.82 0.91
CA MET A 21 -12.88 -1.63 0.31
C MET A 21 -12.06 -1.19 -0.91
N MET A 22 -12.63 -0.33 -1.74
CA MET A 22 -11.99 0.11 -3.00
C MET A 22 -10.65 0.80 -2.75
N ASP A 23 -10.58 1.67 -1.74
CA ASP A 23 -9.36 2.36 -1.32
C ASP A 23 -8.28 1.38 -0.84
N GLN A 24 -8.68 0.35 -0.09
CA GLN A 24 -7.78 -0.69 0.41
C GLN A 24 -7.28 -1.62 -0.70
N PHE A 25 -8.12 -1.88 -1.70
CA PHE A 25 -7.74 -2.58 -2.91
C PHE A 25 -6.70 -1.77 -3.69
N ALA A 26 -6.93 -0.46 -3.86
CA ALA A 26 -6.02 0.45 -4.52
C ALA A 26 -4.65 0.49 -3.80
N ASP A 27 -4.65 0.60 -2.47
CA ASP A 27 -3.43 0.60 -1.65
C ASP A 27 -2.67 -0.72 -1.76
N THR A 28 -3.38 -1.84 -1.68
CA THR A 28 -2.77 -3.17 -1.83
C THR A 28 -2.16 -3.32 -3.22
N LEU A 29 -2.84 -2.86 -4.25
CA LEU A 29 -2.34 -2.90 -5.62
C LEU A 29 -1.11 -2.00 -5.79
N ALA A 30 -1.12 -0.78 -5.24
CA ALA A 30 -0.02 0.17 -5.30
C ALA A 30 1.27 -0.44 -4.72
N VAL A 31 1.20 -1.01 -3.52
CA VAL A 31 2.37 -1.66 -2.88
C VAL A 31 2.85 -2.86 -3.70
N ARG A 32 1.92 -3.70 -4.20
CA ARG A 32 2.28 -4.87 -5.03
C ARG A 32 3.00 -4.48 -6.31
N VAL A 33 2.54 -3.43 -6.97
CA VAL A 33 3.15 -2.91 -8.21
C VAL A 33 4.51 -2.32 -7.90
N PHE A 34 4.63 -1.50 -6.84
CA PHE A 34 5.90 -0.94 -6.40
C PHE A 34 6.96 -2.02 -6.13
N LEU A 35 6.62 -3.03 -5.31
CA LEU A 35 7.54 -4.14 -5.00
C LEU A 35 7.94 -4.93 -6.25
N LYS A 36 6.99 -5.12 -7.19
CA LYS A 36 7.26 -5.76 -8.49
C LYS A 36 8.21 -4.93 -9.35
N MET A 37 8.01 -3.61 -9.43
CA MET A 37 8.88 -2.70 -10.17
C MET A 37 10.28 -2.63 -9.55
N ALA A 38 10.38 -2.71 -8.22
CA ALA A 38 11.64 -2.78 -7.48
C ALA A 38 12.33 -4.15 -7.58
N ASN A 39 11.73 -5.11 -8.29
CA ASN A 39 12.21 -6.49 -8.46
C ASN A 39 12.47 -7.19 -7.11
N LEU A 40 11.60 -6.93 -6.11
CA LEU A 40 11.70 -7.51 -4.78
C LEU A 40 10.81 -8.75 -4.65
N PRO A 41 11.36 -9.89 -4.21
CA PRO A 41 10.55 -11.07 -3.94
C PRO A 41 9.69 -10.82 -2.70
N TYR A 42 8.42 -11.22 -2.78
CA TYR A 42 7.51 -11.24 -1.65
C TYR A 42 6.43 -12.30 -1.88
N ARG A 43 5.81 -12.76 -0.80
CA ARG A 43 4.58 -13.55 -0.84
C ARG A 43 3.39 -12.69 -0.43
N LEU A 44 2.30 -12.76 -1.19
CA LEU A 44 1.03 -12.16 -0.78
C LEU A 44 0.30 -13.14 0.15
N GLU A 45 -0.08 -12.68 1.34
CA GLU A 45 -0.95 -13.41 2.26
C GLU A 45 -2.21 -12.61 2.54
N GLN A 46 -3.36 -13.15 2.13
CA GLN A 46 -4.65 -12.57 2.46
C GLN A 46 -5.16 -13.17 3.78
N ARG A 47 -5.54 -12.33 4.74
CA ARG A 47 -5.94 -12.75 6.08
C ARG A 47 -7.18 -11.98 6.52
N GLN A 48 -8.15 -12.70 7.09
CA GLN A 48 -9.37 -12.07 7.61
C GLN A 48 -9.10 -11.09 8.76
N ASN A 49 -8.07 -11.36 9.56
CA ASN A 49 -7.66 -10.55 10.70
C ASN A 49 -6.51 -9.58 10.37
N ALA A 50 -6.30 -9.23 9.09
CA ALA A 50 -5.17 -8.40 8.65
C ALA A 50 -5.09 -7.06 9.42
N TYR A 51 -6.22 -6.39 9.65
CA TYR A 51 -6.27 -5.13 10.42
C TYR A 51 -5.69 -5.27 11.83
N PHE A 52 -5.99 -6.38 12.52
CA PHE A 52 -5.48 -6.65 13.87
C PHE A 52 -3.99 -7.02 13.89
N MET A 53 -3.46 -7.50 12.76
CA MET A 53 -2.05 -7.84 12.61
C MET A 53 -1.20 -6.62 12.24
N SER A 54 -1.82 -5.58 11.67
CA SER A 54 -1.13 -4.37 11.25
C SER A 54 -0.61 -3.58 12.45
N PRO A 55 0.61 -3.01 12.38
CA PRO A 55 1.13 -2.15 13.44
C PRO A 55 0.33 -0.83 13.61
N THR A 56 -0.33 -0.36 12.56
CA THR A 56 -1.11 0.90 12.57
C THR A 56 -2.62 0.67 12.51
N GLY A 57 -3.05 -0.57 12.28
CA GLY A 57 -4.44 -0.89 11.94
C GLY A 57 -4.75 -0.74 10.45
N GLU A 58 -3.87 -0.11 9.66
CA GLU A 58 -4.05 0.09 8.23
C GLU A 58 -3.51 -1.08 7.41
N VAL A 59 -4.07 -1.28 6.22
CA VAL A 59 -3.69 -2.35 5.28
C VAL A 59 -3.44 -1.76 3.89
N PRO A 60 -2.54 -2.34 3.08
CA PRO A 60 -1.71 -3.51 3.36
C PRO A 60 -0.53 -3.17 4.29
N PHE A 61 0.13 -4.21 4.82
CA PHE A 61 1.39 -4.03 5.53
C PHE A 61 2.41 -5.11 5.13
N LEU A 62 3.67 -4.69 5.05
CA LEU A 62 4.79 -5.52 4.66
C LEU A 62 5.55 -5.99 5.90
N ARG A 63 5.82 -7.29 5.96
CA ARG A 63 6.74 -7.90 6.91
C ARG A 63 8.02 -8.31 6.20
N VAL A 64 9.16 -7.82 6.68
CA VAL A 64 10.50 -8.26 6.25
C VAL A 64 11.31 -8.57 7.50
N LYS A 65 11.72 -9.83 7.68
CA LYS A 65 12.30 -10.32 8.94
C LYS A 65 11.44 -9.92 10.16
N ASN A 66 11.99 -9.06 11.02
CA ASN A 66 11.39 -8.57 12.27
C ASN A 66 10.75 -7.18 12.14
N SER A 67 10.71 -6.61 10.94
CA SER A 67 10.12 -5.30 10.69
C SER A 67 8.73 -5.45 10.08
N LEU A 68 7.77 -4.69 10.63
CA LEU A 68 6.44 -4.50 10.07
C LEU A 68 6.31 -3.04 9.63
N THR A 69 5.82 -2.80 8.41
CA THR A 69 5.62 -1.46 7.87
C THR A 69 4.30 -1.44 7.11
N ALA A 70 3.36 -0.63 7.57
CA ALA A 70 2.05 -0.45 6.95
C ALA A 70 2.07 0.76 6.01
N GLU A 71 1.06 0.82 5.13
CA GLU A 71 0.79 1.93 4.22
C GLU A 71 1.83 2.10 3.09
N PHE A 72 1.44 2.76 2.01
CA PHE A 72 2.25 2.84 0.79
C PHE A 72 3.53 3.67 1.00
N SER A 73 3.38 4.94 1.38
CA SER A 73 4.52 5.86 1.59
C SER A 73 5.57 5.32 2.57
N PRO A 74 5.21 4.80 3.77
CA PRO A 74 6.20 4.23 4.69
C PRO A 74 6.91 2.98 4.14
N ILE A 75 6.22 2.15 3.36
CA ILE A 75 6.85 0.99 2.69
C ILE A 75 7.86 1.44 1.66
N VAL A 76 7.54 2.45 0.83
CA VAL A 76 8.48 3.03 -0.14
C VAL A 76 9.73 3.57 0.57
N ASP A 77 9.54 4.31 1.67
CA ASP A 77 10.65 4.82 2.48
C ASP A 77 11.49 3.71 3.12
N PHE A 78 10.85 2.65 3.62
CA PHE A 78 11.54 1.49 4.16
C PHE A 78 12.44 0.82 3.11
N VAL A 79 11.92 0.61 1.90
CA VAL A 79 12.69 0.06 0.77
C VAL A 79 13.81 1.02 0.35
N GLY A 80 13.54 2.33 0.32
CA GLY A 80 14.53 3.38 0.04
C GLY A 80 15.70 3.39 1.03
N LYS A 81 15.43 3.16 2.32
CA LYS A 81 16.46 3.02 3.37
C LYS A 81 17.35 1.78 3.19
N LYS A 82 16.89 0.79 2.42
CA LYS A 82 17.66 -0.40 2.02
C LYS A 82 18.46 -0.19 0.72
N GLY A 83 18.44 1.02 0.17
CA GLY A 83 19.20 1.40 -1.02
C GLY A 83 18.51 1.05 -2.34
N ILE A 84 17.22 0.72 -2.33
CA ILE A 84 16.46 0.43 -3.54
C ILE A 84 15.49 1.59 -3.76
N LYS A 85 15.69 2.36 -4.83
CA LYS A 85 14.86 3.51 -5.17
C LYS A 85 14.53 3.49 -6.65
N LEU A 86 13.25 3.57 -6.98
CA LEU A 86 12.80 3.66 -8.38
C LEU A 86 13.03 5.04 -9.00
N SER A 87 13.31 6.04 -8.16
CA SER A 87 13.45 7.45 -8.54
C SER A 87 14.91 7.92 -8.63
N ASP A 88 15.90 7.02 -8.57
CA ASP A 88 17.33 7.41 -8.58
C ASP A 88 17.77 8.12 -9.86
N SER A 89 17.07 7.89 -10.98
CA SER A 89 17.33 8.58 -12.24
C SER A 89 16.70 9.97 -12.34
N LEU A 90 15.86 10.35 -11.37
CA LEU A 90 15.11 11.61 -11.38
C LEU A 90 15.86 12.73 -10.69
N THR A 91 15.66 13.95 -11.18
CA THR A 91 16.15 15.17 -10.53
C THR A 91 15.41 15.44 -9.22
N ALA A 92 15.99 16.29 -8.36
CA ALA A 92 15.36 16.67 -7.10
C ALA A 92 13.98 17.34 -7.30
N SER A 93 13.81 18.10 -8.38
CA SER A 93 12.52 18.73 -8.70
C SER A 93 11.47 17.67 -9.05
N GLU A 94 11.82 16.72 -9.93
CA GLU A 94 10.91 15.64 -10.32
C GLU A 94 10.54 14.73 -9.15
N GLN A 95 11.48 14.46 -8.24
CA GLN A 95 11.20 13.73 -7.01
C GLN A 95 10.22 14.48 -6.11
N SER A 96 10.38 15.80 -5.98
CA SER A 96 9.47 16.66 -5.23
C SER A 96 8.07 16.67 -5.86
N ASP A 97 7.98 16.72 -7.18
CA ASP A 97 6.70 16.68 -7.89
C ASP A 97 5.97 15.35 -7.65
N ILE A 98 6.68 14.22 -7.74
CA ILE A 98 6.11 12.90 -7.43
C ILE A 98 5.60 12.84 -6.00
N GLN A 99 6.37 13.34 -5.03
CA GLN A 99 5.93 13.38 -3.63
C GLN A 99 4.66 14.23 -3.46
N ALA A 100 4.57 15.37 -4.14
CA ALA A 100 3.37 16.21 -4.13
C ALA A 100 2.16 15.48 -4.74
N TYR A 101 2.34 14.76 -5.84
CA TYR A 101 1.27 13.96 -6.45
C TYR A 101 0.83 12.79 -5.56
N CYS A 102 1.76 12.07 -4.93
CA CYS A 102 1.43 11.02 -3.97
C CYS A 102 0.62 11.57 -2.79
N ALA A 103 1.05 12.70 -2.21
CA ALA A 103 0.33 13.35 -1.12
C ALA A 103 -1.08 13.80 -1.55
N LEU A 104 -1.26 14.33 -2.77
CA LEU A 104 -2.58 14.67 -3.30
C LEU A 104 -3.50 13.45 -3.35
N ILE A 105 -2.98 12.30 -3.78
CA ILE A 105 -3.76 11.05 -3.85
C ILE A 105 -4.12 10.58 -2.44
N GLU A 106 -3.13 10.48 -1.54
CA GLU A 106 -3.30 9.93 -0.19
C GLU A 106 -4.17 10.81 0.72
N GLU A 107 -3.99 12.13 0.66
CA GLU A 107 -4.63 13.06 1.61
C GLU A 107 -5.91 13.71 1.07
N THR A 108 -6.10 13.76 -0.26
CA THR A 108 -7.27 14.40 -0.86
C THR A 108 -8.15 13.40 -1.58
N LEU A 109 -7.63 12.69 -2.58
CA LEU A 109 -8.46 11.83 -3.43
C LEU A 109 -8.98 10.62 -2.66
N ARG A 110 -8.16 9.99 -1.81
CA ARG A 110 -8.60 8.89 -0.94
C ARG A 110 -9.72 9.33 0.01
N ASN A 111 -9.63 10.52 0.58
CA ASN A 111 -10.66 11.04 1.46
C ASN A 111 -11.96 11.35 0.70
N ALA A 112 -11.85 11.89 -0.52
CA ALA A 112 -13.01 12.08 -1.39
C ALA A 112 -13.65 10.73 -1.78
N GLU A 113 -12.84 9.72 -2.13
CA GLU A 113 -13.31 8.36 -2.41
C GLU A 113 -14.05 7.76 -1.23
N LYS A 114 -13.50 7.86 -0.01
CA LYS A 114 -14.16 7.41 1.22
C LYS A 114 -15.48 8.15 1.45
N TYR A 115 -15.51 9.47 1.25
CA TYR A 115 -16.74 10.24 1.37
C TYR A 115 -17.81 9.72 0.40
N ILE A 116 -17.47 9.58 -0.88
CA ILE A 116 -18.40 9.05 -1.89
C ILE A 116 -18.84 7.64 -1.52
N SER A 117 -17.92 6.78 -1.08
CA SER A 117 -18.24 5.38 -0.77
C SER A 117 -19.23 5.21 0.39
N TRP A 118 -19.19 6.11 1.39
CA TRP A 118 -19.89 5.93 2.67
C TRP A 118 -20.96 6.99 2.97
N LEU A 119 -20.87 8.18 2.37
CA LEU A 119 -21.75 9.32 2.65
C LEU A 119 -22.61 9.73 1.47
N ASP A 120 -22.28 9.30 0.24
CA ASP A 120 -23.20 9.39 -0.88
C ASP A 120 -24.20 8.22 -0.82
N GLU A 121 -25.48 8.53 -0.63
CA GLU A 121 -26.53 7.52 -0.43
C GLU A 121 -26.64 6.56 -1.63
N GLU A 122 -26.54 7.08 -2.85
CA GLU A 122 -26.66 6.26 -4.06
C GLU A 122 -25.49 5.27 -4.18
N CYS A 123 -24.26 5.73 -3.94
CA CYS A 123 -23.08 4.88 -3.96
C CYS A 123 -23.11 3.85 -2.83
N TYR A 124 -23.50 4.28 -1.62
CA TYR A 124 -23.61 3.39 -0.47
C TYR A 124 -24.60 2.25 -0.72
N ASP A 125 -25.80 2.56 -1.17
CA ASP A 125 -26.87 1.56 -1.37
C ASP A 125 -26.58 0.60 -2.53
N LYS A 126 -25.93 1.08 -3.60
CA LYS A 126 -25.72 0.28 -4.82
C LYS A 126 -24.40 -0.48 -4.84
N VAL A 127 -23.37 0.01 -4.15
CA VAL A 127 -21.99 -0.48 -4.31
C VAL A 127 -21.36 -0.89 -2.98
N THR A 128 -21.54 -0.09 -1.92
CA THR A 128 -20.73 -0.23 -0.70
C THR A 128 -21.36 -1.08 0.40
N SER A 129 -22.68 -1.00 0.59
CA SER A 129 -23.40 -1.66 1.70
C SER A 129 -23.55 -3.18 1.58
N GLY A 130 -22.99 -3.78 0.51
CA GLY A 130 -23.12 -5.19 0.13
C GLY A 130 -22.63 -6.19 1.17
#